data_AF-A0A4Y2VUE9-F1
#
_entry.id   AF-A0A4Y2VUE9-F1
#
_cell.length_a   1.000
_cell.length_b   1.000
_cell.length_c   1.000
_cell.angle_alpha   90.00
_cell.angle_beta   90.00
_cell.angle_gamma   90.00
#
_symmetry.space_group_name_H-M   'P 1'
#
loop_
_entity.id
_entity.type
_entity.pdbx_description
1 polymer ?
#
loop_
_entity_poly.entity_id
_entity_poly.type
_entity_poly.pdbx_seq_one_letter_code
_entity_poly.pdbx_strand_id
1 'polypeptide(L)'
;MKVEDENGVKYEGYCVDLIEAISQDLRFQYRIKEVDDGSYGRKNDLGEWNGMIRELIDGKADMAIADLTITYVREEAVDFTMPFMNLGISILFKKPTKKVPKLFSFLSPLSVEVWLYMATAFLGKHPRIYLFLPFLKKFLQSEGGTYPRGFSIWGDGST
;
A
#
# COMPACT_ATOMS: atom_id res chain seq x y z
N MET A 1 -29.62 18.92 -12.60
CA MET A 1 -30.65 19.15 -13.66
C MET A 1 -30.05 18.75 -15.01
N LYS A 2 -30.83 18.41 -16.06
CA LYS A 2 -30.27 17.94 -17.35
C LYS A 2 -30.35 19.04 -18.40
N VAL A 3 -29.21 19.43 -18.98
CA VAL A 3 -29.14 20.39 -20.09
C VAL A 3 -28.88 19.61 -21.37
N GLU A 4 -29.67 19.87 -22.41
CA GLU A 4 -29.61 19.15 -23.68
C GLU A 4 -28.99 20.05 -24.76
N ASP A 5 -28.00 19.52 -25.49
CA ASP A 5 -27.41 20.20 -26.64
C ASP A 5 -28.22 19.94 -27.93
N GLU A 6 -27.90 20.67 -29.01
CA GLU A 6 -28.44 20.56 -30.37
C GLU A 6 -28.51 19.13 -30.90
N ASN A 7 -27.58 18.27 -30.49
CA ASN A 7 -27.52 16.86 -30.89
C ASN A 7 -28.29 15.90 -29.95
N GLY A 8 -29.03 16.42 -28.97
CA GLY A 8 -29.75 15.63 -27.97
C GLY A 8 -28.86 15.07 -26.86
N VAL A 9 -27.61 15.52 -26.75
CA VAL A 9 -26.66 15.10 -25.71
C VAL A 9 -27.04 15.77 -24.40
N LYS A 10 -27.22 14.98 -23.35
CA LYS A 10 -27.62 15.47 -22.02
C LYS A 10 -26.40 15.58 -21.11
N TYR A 11 -26.11 16.79 -20.66
CA TYR A 11 -25.07 17.08 -19.69
C TYR A 11 -25.67 17.18 -18.29
N GLU A 12 -24.97 16.60 -17.31
CA GLU A 12 -25.28 16.68 -15.89
C GLU A 12 -23.99 16.72 -15.07
N GLY A 13 -24.01 17.38 -13.92
CA GLY A 13 -22.86 17.48 -13.01
C GLY A 13 -22.73 18.85 -12.36
N TYR A 14 -21.69 19.01 -11.55
CA TYR A 14 -21.46 20.22 -10.76
C TYR A 14 -21.37 21.49 -11.62
N CYS A 15 -20.56 21.47 -12.69
CA CYS A 15 -20.41 22.63 -13.57
C CYS A 15 -21.72 22.99 -14.30
N VAL A 16 -22.55 21.99 -14.63
CA VAL A 16 -23.85 22.21 -15.31
C VAL A 16 -24.82 22.91 -14.36
N ASP A 17 -24.92 22.43 -13.12
CA ASP A 17 -25.78 23.07 -12.12
C ASP A 17 -25.26 24.49 -11.76
N LEU A 18 -23.94 24.70 -11.80
CA LEU A 18 -23.32 26.01 -11.56
C LEU A 18 -23.63 27.04 -12.66
N ILE A 19 -23.44 26.69 -13.95
CA ILE A 19 -23.74 27.62 -15.04
C ILE A 19 -25.24 27.93 -15.11
N GLU A 20 -26.09 26.96 -14.80
CA GLU A 20 -27.54 27.17 -14.74
C GLU A 20 -27.91 28.20 -13.66
N ALA A 21 -27.33 28.10 -12.46
CA ALA A 21 -27.56 29.10 -11.41
C ALA A 21 -27.06 30.50 -11.83
N ILE A 22 -25.86 30.58 -12.42
CA ILE A 22 -25.29 31.85 -12.90
C ILE A 22 -26.15 32.44 -14.04
N SER A 23 -26.65 31.60 -14.94
CA SER A 23 -27.57 31.96 -16.02
C SER A 23 -28.88 32.54 -15.50
N GLN A 24 -29.46 31.96 -14.45
CA GLN A 24 -30.69 32.47 -13.84
C GLN A 24 -30.49 33.82 -13.15
N ASP A 25 -29.34 34.01 -12.47
CA ASP A 25 -29.01 35.26 -11.78
C ASP A 25 -28.70 36.40 -12.76
N LEU A 26 -27.91 36.12 -13.80
CA LEU A 26 -27.46 37.10 -14.79
C LEU A 26 -28.37 37.21 -16.03
N ARG A 27 -29.34 36.31 -16.15
CA ARG A 27 -30.36 36.26 -17.21
C ARG A 27 -29.78 36.17 -18.63
N PHE A 28 -28.81 35.29 -18.85
CA PHE A 28 -28.31 34.98 -20.20
C PHE A 28 -28.80 33.61 -20.68
N GLN A 29 -28.65 33.37 -21.98
CA GLN A 29 -28.85 32.04 -22.56
C GLN A 29 -27.49 31.46 -22.91
N TYR A 30 -27.37 30.14 -22.81
CA TYR A 30 -26.13 29.45 -23.09
C TYR A 30 -26.40 28.16 -23.87
N ARG A 31 -25.37 27.72 -24.60
CA ARG A 31 -25.28 26.40 -25.22
C ARG A 31 -24.00 25.75 -24.72
N ILE A 32 -24.09 24.48 -24.36
CA ILE A 32 -22.91 23.70 -23.99
C ILE A 32 -22.33 23.11 -25.26
N LYS A 33 -21.05 23.38 -25.51
CA LYS A 33 -20.25 22.77 -26.56
C LYS A 33 -19.03 22.11 -25.92
N GLU A 34 -18.73 20.89 -26.32
CA GLU A 34 -17.46 20.24 -25.96
C GLU A 34 -16.32 20.77 -26.84
N VAL A 35 -15.14 20.95 -26.26
CA VAL A 35 -13.94 21.39 -26.98
C VAL A 35 -13.53 20.35 -28.03
N ASP A 36 -13.17 20.81 -29.23
CA ASP A 36 -12.98 19.94 -30.39
C ASP A 36 -11.84 18.90 -30.19
N ASP A 37 -10.80 19.26 -29.43
CA ASP A 37 -9.59 18.45 -29.20
C ASP A 37 -9.52 17.77 -27.82
N GLY A 38 -10.58 17.89 -27.01
CA GLY A 38 -10.65 17.36 -25.64
C GLY A 38 -9.63 17.95 -24.65
N SER A 39 -8.95 19.06 -24.97
CA SER A 39 -7.86 19.61 -24.17
C SER A 39 -8.26 20.88 -23.42
N TYR A 40 -7.73 21.08 -22.21
CA TYR A 40 -7.89 22.33 -21.47
C TYR A 40 -7.25 23.53 -22.15
N GLY A 41 -6.10 23.30 -22.78
CA GLY A 41 -5.27 24.34 -23.38
C GLY A 41 -3.88 24.38 -22.76
N ARG A 42 -2.90 24.18 -23.63
CA ARG A 42 -1.47 24.22 -23.38
C ARG A 42 -0.82 25.04 -24.49
N LYS A 43 0.10 25.92 -24.09
CA LYS A 43 0.93 26.68 -25.03
C LYS A 43 2.06 25.78 -25.56
N ASN A 44 2.22 25.69 -26.87
CA ASN A 44 3.34 25.01 -27.49
C ASN A 44 4.61 25.90 -27.48
N ASP A 45 5.75 25.35 -27.90
CA ASP A 45 7.03 26.09 -27.94
C ASP A 45 7.01 27.26 -28.94
N LEU A 46 6.11 27.22 -29.93
CA LEU A 46 5.87 28.29 -30.90
C LEU A 46 4.97 29.41 -30.34
N GLY A 47 4.45 29.24 -29.12
CA GLY A 47 3.58 30.21 -28.46
C GLY A 47 2.09 30.08 -28.78
N GLU A 48 1.69 29.08 -29.55
CA GLU A 48 0.30 28.81 -29.93
C GLU A 48 -0.42 28.01 -28.86
N TRP A 49 -1.68 28.35 -28.62
CA TRP A 49 -2.57 27.64 -27.71
C TRP A 49 -3.38 26.58 -28.45
N ASN A 50 -3.76 25.52 -27.74
CA ASN A 50 -4.80 24.58 -28.15
C ASN A 50 -5.97 24.56 -27.14
N GLY A 51 -6.91 23.63 -27.31
CA GLY A 51 -7.97 23.38 -26.34
C GLY A 51 -8.90 24.55 -26.07
N MET A 52 -9.52 24.50 -24.89
CA MET A 52 -10.48 25.53 -24.46
C MET A 52 -9.88 26.93 -24.48
N ILE A 53 -8.62 27.09 -24.03
CA ILE A 53 -7.93 28.39 -24.09
C ILE A 53 -7.87 28.92 -25.53
N ARG A 54 -7.57 28.06 -26.52
CA ARG A 54 -7.53 28.49 -27.92
C ARG A 54 -8.91 28.87 -28.45
N GLU A 55 -9.94 28.10 -28.11
CA GLU A 55 -11.31 28.42 -28.53
C GLU A 55 -11.80 29.76 -27.97
N LEU A 56 -11.39 30.12 -26.74
CA LEU A 56 -11.65 31.45 -26.17
C LEU A 56 -10.90 32.56 -26.91
N ILE A 57 -9.60 32.36 -27.19
CA ILE A 57 -8.78 33.34 -27.94
C ILE A 57 -9.33 33.57 -29.35
N ASP A 58 -9.77 32.49 -30.02
CA ASP A 58 -10.31 32.55 -31.37
C ASP A 58 -11.76 33.06 -31.43
N GLY A 59 -12.40 33.30 -30.27
CA GLY A 59 -13.81 33.72 -30.19
C GLY A 59 -14.80 32.63 -30.64
N LYS A 60 -14.38 31.36 -30.63
CA LYS A 60 -15.27 30.21 -30.90
C LYS A 60 -16.17 29.88 -29.72
N ALA A 61 -15.74 30.24 -28.51
CA ALA A 61 -16.50 30.13 -27.28
C ALA A 61 -16.39 31.44 -26.50
N ASP A 62 -17.49 31.86 -25.86
CA ASP A 62 -17.54 33.09 -25.06
C ASP A 62 -17.07 32.87 -23.61
N MET A 63 -17.21 31.64 -23.11
CA MET A 63 -16.85 31.24 -21.76
C MET A 63 -16.48 29.75 -21.72
N ALA A 64 -15.51 29.39 -20.88
CA ALA A 64 -15.20 28.00 -20.57
C ALA A 64 -15.53 27.71 -19.11
N ILE A 65 -16.38 26.71 -18.87
CA ILE A 65 -16.69 26.21 -17.53
C ILE A 65 -16.11 24.80 -17.38
N ALA A 66 -15.06 24.69 -16.57
CA ALA A 66 -14.37 23.42 -16.33
C ALA A 66 -13.61 23.48 -14.99
N ASP A 67 -13.07 22.34 -14.57
CA ASP A 67 -12.07 22.22 -13.51
C ASP A 67 -10.68 22.72 -13.98
N LEU A 68 -10.65 23.93 -14.54
CA LEU A 68 -9.46 24.53 -15.11
C LEU A 68 -8.62 25.20 -14.02
N THR A 69 -7.42 24.68 -13.78
CA THR A 69 -6.46 25.32 -12.87
C THR A 69 -5.97 26.66 -13.42
N ILE A 70 -6.13 27.71 -12.62
CA ILE A 70 -5.60 29.05 -12.90
C ILE A 70 -4.08 28.99 -12.77
N THR A 71 -3.37 29.37 -13.83
CA THR A 71 -1.90 29.47 -13.85
C THR A 71 -1.50 30.78 -14.51
N TYR A 72 -0.33 31.30 -14.13
CA TYR A 72 0.20 32.55 -14.67
C TYR A 72 0.20 32.58 -16.21
N VAL A 73 0.67 31.52 -16.86
CA VAL A 73 0.74 31.45 -18.33
C VAL A 73 -0.65 31.50 -18.98
N ARG A 74 -1.68 30.94 -18.33
CA ARG A 74 -3.06 30.99 -18.85
C ARG A 74 -3.70 32.35 -18.61
N GLU A 75 -3.42 32.95 -17.47
CA GLU A 75 -3.91 34.29 -17.09
C GLU A 75 -3.36 35.39 -18.01
N GLU A 76 -2.16 35.19 -18.59
CA GLU A 76 -1.65 36.07 -19.66
C GLU A 76 -2.44 35.99 -20.98
N ALA A 77 -3.21 34.92 -21.19
CA ALA A 77 -3.91 34.65 -22.44
C ALA A 77 -5.42 34.87 -22.38
N VAL A 78 -6.04 34.62 -21.23
CA VAL A 78 -7.47 34.78 -20.98
C VAL A 78 -7.71 35.27 -19.56
N ASP A 79 -8.80 36.01 -19.36
CA ASP A 79 -9.21 36.46 -18.03
C ASP A 79 -9.92 35.33 -17.25
N PHE A 80 -9.63 35.26 -15.95
CA PHE A 80 -10.25 34.32 -15.02
C PHE A 80 -11.15 35.05 -14.01
N THR A 81 -12.17 34.33 -13.52
CA THR A 81 -12.94 34.75 -12.35
C THR A 81 -12.17 34.45 -11.05
N MET A 82 -12.73 34.90 -9.92
CA MET A 82 -12.22 34.44 -8.63
C MET A 82 -12.42 32.92 -8.50
N PRO A 83 -11.43 32.18 -7.96
CA PRO A 83 -11.53 30.73 -7.82
C PRO A 83 -12.72 30.37 -6.93
N PHE A 84 -13.61 29.53 -7.45
CA PHE A 84 -14.81 29.08 -6.74
C PHE A 84 -14.61 27.78 -5.95
N MET A 85 -13.48 27.08 -6.17
CA MET A 85 -13.06 25.89 -5.40
C MET A 85 -11.58 25.97 -5.06
N ASN A 86 -11.24 25.69 -3.81
CA ASN A 86 -9.87 25.52 -3.37
C ASN A 86 -9.49 24.04 -3.48
N LEU A 87 -8.60 23.72 -4.42
CA LEU A 87 -8.07 22.37 -4.62
C LEU A 87 -6.60 22.31 -4.18
N GLY A 88 -6.23 21.21 -3.53
CA GLY A 88 -4.85 20.94 -3.13
C GLY A 88 -4.33 19.67 -3.79
N ILE A 89 -3.01 19.57 -3.98
CA ILE A 89 -2.36 18.35 -4.46
C ILE A 89 -2.55 17.26 -3.41
N SER A 90 -3.12 16.12 -3.81
CA SER A 90 -3.27 14.95 -2.94
C SER A 90 -2.67 13.72 -3.63
N ILE A 91 -2.09 12.82 -2.82
CA ILE A 91 -1.53 11.56 -3.32
C ILE A 91 -2.55 10.45 -3.08
N LEU A 92 -3.07 9.89 -4.17
CA LEU A 92 -3.92 8.71 -4.12
C LEU A 92 -3.08 7.45 -4.27
N PHE A 93 -3.13 6.56 -3.27
CA PHE A 93 -2.47 5.25 -3.34
C PHE A 93 -3.43 4.11 -2.96
N LYS A 94 -3.16 2.93 -3.51
CA LYS A 94 -3.98 1.75 -3.26
C LYS A 94 -3.88 1.35 -1.78
N LYS A 95 -5.02 1.12 -1.14
CA LYS A 95 -5.08 0.58 0.22
C LYS A 95 -4.27 -0.72 0.30
N PRO A 96 -3.31 -0.85 1.24
CA PRO A 96 -2.51 -2.06 1.35
C PRO A 96 -3.41 -3.24 1.72
N THR A 97 -3.31 -4.33 0.97
CA THR A 97 -4.01 -5.57 1.31
C THR A 97 -3.38 -6.15 2.58
N LYS A 98 -4.17 -6.30 3.65
CA LYS A 98 -3.74 -7.03 4.84
C LYS A 98 -3.47 -8.48 4.44
N LYS A 99 -2.21 -8.92 4.46
CA LYS A 99 -1.89 -10.34 4.27
C LYS A 99 -2.51 -11.10 5.44
N VAL A 100 -3.33 -12.12 5.16
CA VAL A 100 -3.82 -13.01 6.20
C VAL A 100 -2.62 -13.60 6.96
N PRO A 101 -2.64 -13.64 8.30
CA PRO A 101 -1.54 -14.21 9.07
C PRO A 101 -1.37 -15.68 8.65
N LYS A 102 -0.20 -16.01 8.10
CA LYS A 102 0.13 -17.40 7.80
C LYS A 102 0.17 -18.19 9.12
N LEU A 103 -0.40 -19.40 9.14
CA LEU A 103 -0.43 -20.28 10.32
C LEU A 103 0.97 -20.51 10.93
N PHE A 104 2.01 -20.48 10.10
CA PHE A 104 3.40 -20.65 10.51
C PHE A 104 4.22 -19.35 10.48
N SER A 105 3.57 -18.20 10.59
CA SER A 105 4.26 -16.90 10.65
C SER A 105 5.23 -16.80 11.84
N PHE A 106 4.98 -17.52 12.92
CA PHE A 106 5.90 -17.64 14.06
C PHE A 106 7.19 -18.42 13.76
N LEU A 107 7.24 -19.22 12.67
CA LEU A 107 8.44 -19.90 12.20
C LEU A 107 9.28 -19.01 11.26
N SER A 108 8.70 -17.90 10.75
CA SER A 108 9.40 -16.97 9.85
C SER A 108 10.66 -16.27 10.38
N PRO A 109 10.84 -16.01 11.70
CA PRO A 109 12.06 -15.36 12.17
C PRO A 109 13.28 -16.29 12.11
N LEU A 110 13.10 -17.60 11.86
CA LEU A 110 14.18 -18.58 11.76
C LEU A 110 14.19 -19.26 10.38
N SER A 111 15.34 -19.26 9.70
CA SER A 111 15.51 -19.95 8.42
C SER A 111 15.29 -21.45 8.55
N VAL A 112 14.76 -22.09 7.50
CA VAL A 112 14.56 -23.55 7.42
C VAL A 112 15.86 -24.31 7.71
N GLU A 113 17.00 -23.76 7.32
CA GLU A 113 18.32 -24.33 7.61
C GLU A 113 18.59 -24.45 9.10
N VAL A 114 18.26 -23.43 9.90
CA VAL A 114 18.49 -23.47 11.35
C VAL A 114 17.53 -24.43 12.04
N TRP A 115 16.29 -24.56 11.54
CA TRP A 115 15.38 -25.62 11.96
C TRP A 115 15.95 -27.02 11.69
N LEU A 116 16.55 -27.24 10.51
CA LEU A 116 17.22 -28.49 10.15
C LEU A 116 18.46 -28.75 11.02
N TYR A 117 19.28 -27.72 11.31
CA TYR A 117 20.42 -27.85 12.22
C TYR A 117 19.97 -28.20 13.64
N MET A 118 18.88 -27.60 14.14
CA MET A 118 18.34 -27.93 15.45
C MET A 118 17.80 -29.37 15.50
N ALA A 119 17.11 -29.83 14.45
CA ALA A 119 16.62 -31.19 14.34
C ALA A 119 17.77 -32.23 14.26
N THR A 120 18.77 -31.98 13.41
CA THR A 120 19.95 -32.84 13.29
C THR A 120 20.79 -32.88 14.57
N ALA A 121 20.95 -31.74 15.26
CA ALA A 121 21.61 -31.68 16.56
C ALA A 121 20.84 -32.45 17.64
N PHE A 122 19.50 -32.42 17.64
CA PHE A 122 18.68 -33.21 18.56
C PHE A 122 18.82 -34.71 18.29
N LEU A 123 18.66 -35.13 17.04
CA LEU A 123 18.79 -36.53 16.61
C LEU A 123 20.20 -37.10 16.86
N GLY A 124 21.25 -36.30 16.61
CA GLY A 124 22.65 -36.71 16.76
C GLY A 124 23.10 -36.94 18.21
N LYS A 125 22.36 -36.44 19.21
CA LYS A 125 22.66 -36.70 20.63
C LYS A 125 22.24 -38.10 21.08
N HIS A 126 21.22 -38.68 20.47
CA HIS A 126 20.69 -39.99 20.88
C HIS A 126 21.67 -41.16 20.66
N PRO A 127 22.32 -41.35 19.50
CA PRO A 127 23.25 -42.48 19.33
C PRO A 127 24.48 -42.36 20.25
N ARG A 128 24.89 -41.14 20.62
CA ARG A 128 26.02 -40.91 21.53
C ARG A 128 25.75 -41.42 22.94
N ILE A 129 24.52 -41.29 23.45
CA ILE A 129 24.15 -41.84 24.76
C ILE A 129 24.15 -43.37 24.74
N TYR A 130 23.61 -43.98 23.67
CA TYR A 130 23.50 -45.44 23.54
C TYR A 130 24.84 -46.12 23.22
N LEU A 131 25.79 -45.44 22.57
CA LEU A 131 27.16 -45.91 22.38
C LEU A 131 28.04 -45.72 23.62
N PHE A 132 27.82 -44.64 24.39
CA PHE A 132 28.58 -44.36 25.60
C PHE A 132 28.17 -45.27 26.78
N LEU A 133 26.89 -45.65 26.89
CA LEU A 133 26.37 -46.56 27.92
C LEU A 133 27.09 -47.92 28.03
N PRO A 134 27.32 -48.69 26.94
CA PRO A 134 28.08 -49.93 26.99
C PRO A 134 29.58 -49.71 27.21
N PHE A 135 30.16 -48.60 26.76
CA PHE A 135 31.54 -48.22 27.08
C PHE A 135 31.70 -47.93 28.58
N LEU A 136 30.78 -47.17 29.17
CA LEU A 136 30.74 -46.88 30.60
C LEU A 136 30.54 -48.16 31.43
N LYS A 137 29.67 -49.07 30.99
CA LYS A 137 29.54 -50.40 31.63
C LYS A 137 30.85 -51.19 31.59
N LYS A 138 31.56 -51.21 30.46
CA LYS A 138 32.86 -51.87 30.35
C LYS A 138 33.94 -51.21 31.21
N PHE A 139 33.94 -49.88 31.29
CA PHE A 139 34.86 -49.11 32.13
C PHE A 139 34.62 -49.35 33.63
N LEU A 140 33.35 -49.30 34.09
CA LEU A 140 32.99 -49.59 35.48
C LEU A 140 33.28 -51.06 35.88
N GLN A 141 33.18 -52.00 34.94
CA GLN A 141 33.49 -53.40 35.19
C GLN A 141 35.01 -53.69 35.17
N SER A 142 35.79 -52.83 34.51
CA SER A 142 37.26 -52.84 34.54
C SER A 142 37.83 -52.37 35.88
N GLU A 143 37.09 -51.54 36.63
CA GLU A 143 37.50 -51.03 37.95
C GLU A 143 36.88 -51.83 39.12
N GLY A 144 35.94 -52.74 38.85
CA GLY A 144 35.30 -53.61 39.84
C GLY A 144 36.16 -54.79 40.29
N GLY A 145 37.30 -54.52 40.92
CA GLY A 145 38.08 -55.52 41.67
C GLY A 145 37.38 -55.99 42.95
N THR A 146 37.40 -57.30 43.17
CA THR A 146 36.96 -58.09 44.35
C THR A 146 36.70 -57.32 45.66
N TYR A 147 35.46 -57.36 46.16
CA TYR A 147 35.16 -57.06 47.57
C TYR A 147 35.51 -58.27 48.45
N PRO A 148 36.36 -58.15 49.48
CA PRO A 148 36.62 -59.26 50.40
C PRO A 148 35.43 -59.47 51.34
N ARG A 149 35.12 -60.74 51.61
CA ARG A 149 34.19 -61.17 52.67
C ARG A 149 34.74 -60.73 54.04
N GLY A 150 33.94 -59.99 54.80
CA GLY A 150 34.14 -59.80 56.24
C GLY A 150 34.08 -58.35 56.69
N PHE A 151 32.88 -57.86 56.99
CA PHE A 151 32.71 -56.78 57.95
C PHE A 151 31.41 -57.00 58.72
N SER A 152 31.54 -57.68 59.86
CA SER A 152 30.53 -57.81 60.89
C SER A 152 30.55 -56.55 61.76
N ILE A 153 29.45 -55.80 61.80
CA ILE A 153 29.21 -54.77 62.81
C ILE A 153 28.17 -55.29 63.81
N TRP A 154 28.61 -55.52 65.05
CA TRP A 154 27.79 -55.68 66.25
C TRP A 154 28.43 -54.83 67.37
N GLY A 155 27.57 -54.28 68.22
CA GLY A 155 27.84 -53.59 69.50
C GLY A 155 26.52 -52.92 69.89
N ASP A 156 25.61 -53.65 70.52
CA ASP A 156 25.33 -53.66 71.99
C ASP A 156 24.72 -52.31 72.46
N GLY A 157 23.79 -52.17 73.40
CA GLY A 157 23.19 -53.06 74.40
C GLY A 157 23.15 -52.29 75.73
N SER A 158 21.96 -52.12 76.33
CA SER A 158 21.61 -51.46 77.62
C SER A 158 21.40 -49.93 77.57
N THR A 159 20.36 -49.33 78.15
CA THR A 159 19.32 -49.73 79.12
C THR A 159 17.92 -49.28 78.69
#